data_AF-D6WQ77-F1
#
_entry.id   AF-D6WQ77-F1
#
_cell.length_a   1.000
_cell.length_b   1.000
_cell.length_c   1.000
_cell.angle_alpha   90.00
_cell.angle_beta   90.00
_cell.angle_gamma   90.00
#
_symmetry.space_group_name_H-M   'P 1'
#
loop_
_entity.id
_entity.type
_entity.pdbx_description
1 polymer ?
#
loop_
_entity_poly.entity_id
_entity_poly.type
_entity_poly.pdbx_seq_one_letter_code
_entity_poly.pdbx_strand_id
1 'polypeptide(L)' 'MFTGTLVRVAPQVRQATRQMSAISGPPRVRISFAEKVVHGLVITGSMMIVPAWVLVNIKNYKSRD' A
#
# COMPACT_ATOMS: atom_id res chain seq x y z
N MET A 1 40.39 48.34 3.74
CA MET A 1 39.10 47.85 3.24
C MET A 1 38.92 46.43 3.75
N PHE A 2 38.13 46.23 4.81
CA PHE A 2 37.86 44.92 5.38
C PHE A 2 36.39 44.59 5.11
N THR A 3 36.14 43.83 4.03
CA THR A 3 34.79 43.37 3.68
C THR A 3 34.58 42.03 4.37
N GLY A 4 33.92 42.03 5.53
CA GLY A 4 33.55 40.80 6.24
C GLY A 4 32.32 40.15 5.61
N THR A 5 32.45 38.93 5.12
CA THR A 5 31.32 38.16 4.58
C THR A 5 30.50 37.58 5.73
N LEU A 6 29.28 38.09 5.95
CA LEU A 6 28.34 37.52 6.92
C LEU A 6 27.70 36.26 6.32
N VAL A 7 28.09 35.08 6.83
CA VAL A 7 27.41 33.83 6.51
C VAL A 7 26.14 33.73 7.35
N ARG A 8 24.97 33.81 6.69
CA ARG A 8 23.67 33.57 7.30
C ARG A 8 23.53 32.07 7.58
N VAL A 9 23.63 31.67 8.84
CA VAL A 9 23.25 30.32 9.27
C VAL A 9 21.72 30.24 9.22
N ALA A 10 21.18 29.60 8.19
CA ALA A 10 19.76 29.24 8.18
C ALA A 10 19.52 28.14 9.22
N PRO A 11 18.48 28.21 10.06
CA PRO A 11 18.16 27.11 10.96
C PRO A 11 17.77 25.90 10.10
N GLN A 12 18.55 24.84 10.21
CA GLN A 12 18.23 23.57 9.58
C GLN A 12 17.01 23.01 10.31
N VAL A 13 15.82 23.18 9.72
CA VAL A 13 14.57 22.62 10.23
C VAL A 13 14.67 21.09 10.10
N ARG A 14 15.21 20.44 11.12
CA ARG A 14 15.07 19.00 11.28
C ARG A 14 13.60 18.74 11.51
N GLN A 15 12.90 18.19 10.51
CA GLN A 15 11.62 17.54 10.74
C GLN A 15 11.87 16.46 11.79
N ALA A 16 11.52 16.75 13.04
CA ALA A 16 11.49 15.76 14.09
C ALA A 16 10.33 14.82 13.75
N THR A 17 10.61 13.77 12.98
CA THR A 17 9.68 12.66 12.76
C THR A 17 9.47 12.03 14.13
N ARG A 18 8.46 12.49 14.88
CA ARG A 18 8.09 11.86 16.14
C ARG A 18 7.73 10.42 15.81
N GLN A 19 8.52 9.48 16.33
CA GLN A 19 8.16 8.08 16.36
C GLN A 19 7.04 7.91 17.38
N MET A 20 5.82 8.23 16.98
CA MET A 20 4.63 8.05 17.80
C MET A 20 4.00 6.71 17.44
N SER A 21 3.85 5.83 18.41
CA SER A 21 3.09 4.60 18.23
C SER A 21 1.61 4.97 18.02
N ALA A 22 1.06 4.57 16.89
CA ALA A 22 -0.37 4.64 16.67
C ALA A 22 -1.03 3.55 17.52
N ILE A 23 -1.62 3.94 18.65
CA ILE A 23 -2.41 3.04 19.48
C ILE A 23 -3.83 3.05 18.92
N SER A 24 -4.28 1.94 18.36
CA SER A 24 -5.67 1.81 17.90
C SER A 24 -6.61 1.69 19.11
N GLY A 25 -7.67 2.50 19.10
CA GLY A 25 -8.77 2.37 20.06
C GLY A 25 -9.67 1.16 19.74
N PRO A 26 -10.65 0.84 20.60
CA PRO A 26 -11.61 -0.23 20.36
C PRO A 26 -12.34 -0.05 19.02
N PRO A 27 -12.62 -1.13 18.27
CA PRO A 27 -13.33 -1.05 16.99
C PRO A 27 -14.73 -0.44 17.17
N ARG A 28 -15.06 0.57 16.36
CA ARG A 28 -16.42 1.15 16.30
C ARG A 28 -17.43 0.16 15.70
N VAL A 29 -16.99 -0.62 14.71
CA VAL A 29 -17.77 -1.68 14.06
C VAL A 29 -16.93 -2.95 14.09
N ARG A 30 -17.47 -4.01 14.71
CA ARG A 30 -16.81 -5.31 14.75
C ARG A 30 -17.12 -6.05 13.46
N ILE A 31 -16.07 -6.42 12.72
CA ILE A 31 -16.20 -7.31 11.56
C ILE A 31 -16.19 -8.75 12.08
N SER A 32 -17.27 -9.46 11.81
CA SER A 32 -17.43 -10.88 12.11
C SER A 32 -16.41 -11.73 11.34
N PHE A 33 -16.15 -12.96 11.81
CA PHE A 33 -15.25 -13.87 11.10
C PHE A 33 -15.76 -14.18 9.68
N ALA A 34 -17.07 -14.38 9.53
CA ALA A 34 -17.69 -14.64 8.24
C ALA A 34 -17.44 -13.49 7.25
N GLU A 35 -17.61 -12.24 7.67
CA GLU A 35 -17.32 -11.08 6.81
C GLU A 35 -15.86 -11.03 6.40
N LYS A 36 -14.92 -11.33 7.30
CA LYS A 36 -13.49 -11.40 6.96
C LYS A 36 -13.21 -12.45 5.90
N VAL A 37 -13.81 -13.63 6.02
CA VAL A 37 -13.66 -14.72 5.05
C VAL A 37 -14.22 -14.30 3.69
N VAL A 38 -15.42 -13.72 3.66
CA VAL A 38 -16.05 -13.23 2.43
C VAL A 38 -15.16 -12.17 1.75
N HIS A 39 -14.67 -11.18 2.49
CA HIS A 39 -13.76 -10.18 1.94
C HIS A 39 -12.47 -10.81 1.39
N GLY A 40 -11.86 -11.74 2.13
CA GLY A 40 -10.66 -12.44 1.69
C GLY A 40 -10.87 -13.23 0.39
N LEU A 41 -11.99 -13.94 0.27
CA LEU A 41 -12.35 -14.69 -0.93
C LEU A 41 -12.62 -13.77 -2.12
N VAL A 42 -13.34 -12.67 -1.92
CA VAL A 42 -13.64 -11.69 -2.98
C VAL A 42 -12.35 -11.05 -3.49
N ILE A 43 -11.48 -10.59 -2.60
CA ILE A 43 -10.20 -9.97 -2.99
C ILE A 43 -9.34 -10.98 -3.75
N THR A 44 -9.14 -12.17 -3.19
CA THR A 44 -8.28 -13.20 -3.81
C THR A 44 -8.86 -13.68 -5.15
N GLY A 45 -10.16 -13.96 -5.19
CA GLY A 45 -10.85 -14.41 -6.40
C GLY A 45 -10.79 -13.37 -7.51
N SER A 46 -11.03 -12.09 -7.19
CA SER A 46 -10.97 -11.01 -8.17
C SER A 46 -9.58 -10.82 -8.77
N MET A 47 -8.53 -11.05 -7.98
CA MET A 47 -7.14 -10.94 -8.46
C MET A 47 -6.74 -12.14 -9.34
N MET A 48 -7.28 -13.32 -9.06
CA MET A 48 -6.93 -14.56 -9.77
C MET A 48 -7.77 -14.86 -11.01
N ILE A 49 -8.93 -14.21 -11.19
CA ILE A 49 -9.86 -14.55 -12.27
C ILE A 49 -9.25 -14.35 -13.67
N VAL A 50 -8.55 -13.25 -13.91
CA VAL A 50 -7.92 -12.93 -15.20
C VAL A 50 -6.77 -13.88 -15.52
N PRO A 51 -5.74 -14.06 -14.65
CA PRO A 51 -4.67 -15.00 -14.95
C PRO A 51 -5.18 -16.44 -15.08
N ALA A 52 -6.14 -16.87 -14.26
CA ALA A 52 -6.75 -18.19 -14.39
C ALA A 52 -7.44 -18.37 -15.75
N TRP A 53 -8.19 -17.37 -16.22
CA TRP A 53 -8.82 -17.39 -17.54
C TRP A 53 -7.80 -17.53 -18.67
N VAL A 54 -6.71 -16.78 -18.62
CA VAL A 54 -5.63 -16.85 -19.61
C VAL A 54 -5.04 -18.26 -19.64
N LEU A 55 -4.69 -18.81 -18.47
CA LEU A 55 -4.09 -20.14 -18.35
C LEU A 55 -5.00 -21.25 -18.90
N VAL A 56 -6.30 -21.20 -18.58
CA VAL A 56 -7.30 -22.16 -19.07
C VAL A 56 -7.40 -22.11 -20.61
N ASN A 57 -7.24 -20.93 -21.20
CA ASN A 57 -7.40 -20.73 -22.64
C ASN A 57 -6.09 -20.88 -23.45
N ILE A 58 -4.96 -21.22 -22.84
CA ILE A 58 -3.68 -21.38 -23.56
C ILE A 58 -3.80 -22.33 -24.75
N LYS A 59 -4.53 -23.44 -24.60
CA LYS A 59 -4.73 -24.40 -25.69
C LYS A 59 -5.49 -23.78 -26.87
N ASN A 60 -6.51 -22.97 -26.59
CA ASN A 60 -7.30 -22.28 -27.62
C ASN A 60 -6.49 -21.22 -28.37
N TYR A 61 -5.47 -20.64 -27.73
CA TYR A 61 -4.55 -19.73 -28.40
C TYR A 61 -3.59 -20.48 -29.32
N LYS A 62 -3.09 -21.65 -28.89
CA LYS A 62 -2.12 -22.45 -29.66
C LYS A 62 -2.74 -23.19 -30.85
N SER A 63 -4.01 -23.59 -30.76
CA SER A 63 -4.70 -24.32 -31.84
C SER A 63 -5.19 -23.41 -32.99
N ARG A 64 -4.93 -22.11 -32.92
CA ARG A 64 -5.34 -21.12 -33.92
C ARG A 64 -4.24 -20.76 -34.94
N ASP A 65 -3.03 -21.31 -34.77
CA ASP A 65 -1.92 -21.32 -35.74
C ASP A 65 -1.76 -22.74 -36.32
#